data_AF-A0A7J5TEF4-F1
#
_entry.id   AF-A0A7J5TEF4-F1
#
_cell.length_a   1.000
_cell.length_b   1.000
_cell.length_c   1.000
_cell.angle_alpha   90.00
_cell.angle_beta   90.00
_cell.angle_gamma   90.00
#
_symmetry.space_group_name_H-M   'P 1'
#
loop_
_entity.id
_entity.type
_entity.pdbx_description
1 polymer ?
#
loop_
_entity_poly.entity_id
_entity_poly.type
_entity_poly.pdbx_seq_one_letter_code
_entity_poly.pdbx_strand_id
1 'polypeptide(L)'
;MRIMAKNHTATKEQRQAGAWRKRGTKSVGGGMLALTSAVVAAAMLATPAALAGEGTARYYSSKQPYVAPASTSYSAIPSRYHLAYTESVARHGSRGLSSYKYDALLALMAQSAAENNYAGFVSPEVGKEFINNVNAITAVNVGNGYGMLSGQGVIQHQGIGERIYQRDADLFANAAKQGLRVSYQSSGEPRATESGENFKLGFDQASNGLLANAVVAPNNPADNNSGKNFDKNTTTLYFHKTDNPDGTQKTGEAKERAERYQQFVANDGGIAEAEENVTNDPSMTTASHDLLSQIFTDDFLASIGKEEGQRIWYNTADGTKKGAANCAAGADPAKDANACGDAKKKIASEQDAAMDLYNLYIIAADMEQENTGSHTFNFDQYFQGQHAQEAKTFAWSLDAEDFYEKGPGRA
;
A
#
# COMPACT_ATOMS: atom_id res chain seq x y z
N MET A 1 4.65 17.11 3.70
CA MET A 1 5.52 16.59 2.59
C MET A 1 4.65 16.47 1.34
N ARG A 2 4.74 17.37 0.35
CA ARG A 2 3.85 17.36 -0.83
C ARG A 2 4.44 16.42 -1.90
N ILE A 3 3.90 15.22 -2.06
CA ILE A 3 4.25 14.31 -3.17
C ILE A 3 3.19 14.48 -4.27
N MET A 4 3.21 15.61 -4.97
CA MET A 4 2.53 15.74 -6.26
C MET A 4 3.42 16.54 -7.21
N ALA A 5 3.81 15.90 -8.30
CA ALA A 5 4.55 16.49 -9.40
C ALA A 5 3.70 17.61 -10.03
N LYS A 6 4.08 18.87 -9.81
CA LYS A 6 3.58 19.98 -10.63
C LYS A 6 4.33 19.99 -11.96
N ASN A 7 3.76 19.35 -12.97
CA ASN A 7 3.93 19.81 -14.34
C ASN A 7 2.77 20.76 -14.65
N HIS A 8 3.05 22.06 -14.71
CA HIS A 8 2.59 22.96 -15.77
C HIS A 8 3.03 24.40 -15.45
N THR A 9 3.88 24.92 -16.33
CA THR A 9 4.12 26.34 -16.52
C THR A 9 2.81 27.04 -16.89
N ALA A 10 2.30 27.89 -16.01
CA ALA A 10 1.32 28.90 -16.35
C ALA A 10 1.82 30.25 -15.81
N THR A 11 2.04 31.16 -16.75
CA THR A 11 2.50 32.53 -16.59
C THR A 11 1.58 33.34 -15.66
N LYS A 12 2.20 34.22 -14.87
CA LYS A 12 1.55 35.31 -14.14
C LYS A 12 0.71 36.14 -15.12
N GLU A 13 -0.58 36.31 -14.84
CA GLU A 13 -1.30 37.58 -14.85
C GLU A 13 -2.80 37.31 -14.73
N GLN A 14 -3.39 37.77 -13.62
CA GLN A 14 -4.69 38.45 -13.50
C GLN A 14 -5.22 38.28 -12.07
N ARG A 15 -4.87 39.25 -11.22
CA ARG A 15 -5.65 39.62 -10.04
C ARG A 15 -6.72 40.61 -10.50
N GLN A 16 -7.99 40.37 -10.21
CA GLN A 16 -9.04 41.34 -9.82
C GLN A 16 -10.22 40.53 -9.27
N ALA A 17 -10.58 40.61 -7.98
CA ALA A 17 -11.39 41.63 -7.30
C ALA A 17 -12.86 41.18 -7.13
N GLY A 18 -13.41 41.35 -5.92
CA GLY A 18 -14.84 41.14 -5.61
C GLY A 18 -15.05 40.29 -4.36
N ALA A 19 -14.81 40.80 -3.14
CA ALA A 19 -15.74 41.63 -2.36
C ALA A 19 -16.98 40.88 -1.81
N TRP A 20 -16.90 40.56 -0.51
CA TRP A 20 -17.92 40.79 0.53
C TRP A 20 -19.39 40.43 0.25
N ARG A 21 -19.90 39.44 1.00
CA ARG A 21 -21.20 39.57 1.68
C ARG A 21 -21.25 38.75 2.98
N LYS A 22 -21.44 39.47 4.09
CA LYS A 22 -21.78 38.92 5.42
C LYS A 22 -23.30 38.81 5.58
N ARG A 23 -23.65 37.93 6.53
CA ARG A 23 -24.83 37.90 7.45
C ARG A 23 -26.04 37.05 7.06
N GLY A 24 -26.43 36.23 8.03
CA GLY A 24 -27.79 35.67 8.14
C GLY A 24 -27.94 34.58 9.20
N THR A 25 -27.63 34.85 10.47
CA THR A 25 -28.07 34.00 11.59
C THR A 25 -29.59 34.14 11.77
N LYS A 26 -30.30 33.00 11.82
CA LYS A 26 -31.61 32.89 12.50
C LYS A 26 -31.76 31.52 13.15
N SER A 27 -31.93 31.57 14.47
CA SER A 27 -32.39 30.51 15.36
C SER A 27 -33.90 30.63 15.54
N VAL A 28 -34.64 29.53 15.34
CA VAL A 28 -35.94 29.17 15.95
C VAL A 28 -35.98 27.63 15.81
N GLY A 29 -36.22 26.75 16.78
CA GLY A 29 -36.94 26.84 18.03
C GLY A 29 -38.15 25.89 17.96
N GLY A 30 -38.03 24.69 18.57
CA GLY A 30 -39.16 23.89 19.09
C GLY A 30 -39.81 22.88 18.14
N GLY A 31 -39.77 21.60 18.52
CA GLY A 31 -40.54 20.53 17.88
C GLY A 31 -40.16 19.13 18.37
N MET A 32 -40.55 18.80 19.61
CA MET A 32 -40.54 17.43 20.15
C MET A 32 -41.37 16.50 19.24
N LEU A 33 -40.75 15.45 18.71
CA LEU A 33 -41.46 14.22 18.36
C LEU A 33 -40.70 13.04 18.96
N ALA A 34 -41.36 12.38 19.91
CA ALA A 34 -40.91 11.11 20.48
C ALA A 34 -40.96 10.03 19.40
N LEU A 35 -39.81 9.46 19.06
CA LEU A 35 -39.72 8.22 18.32
C LEU A 35 -39.13 7.17 19.25
N THR A 36 -39.94 6.16 19.48
CA THR A 36 -39.72 5.00 20.32
C THR A 36 -38.44 4.26 19.94
N SER A 37 -37.54 4.13 20.91
CA SER A 37 -36.29 3.39 20.80
C SER A 37 -36.58 1.89 20.68
N ALA A 38 -36.59 1.36 19.46
CA ALA A 38 -36.44 -0.07 19.23
C ALA A 38 -34.94 -0.39 19.31
N VAL A 39 -34.51 -0.93 20.45
CA VAL A 39 -33.18 -1.51 20.63
C VAL A 39 -33.11 -2.77 19.76
N VAL A 40 -32.66 -2.63 18.52
CA VAL A 40 -32.15 -3.75 17.75
C VAL A 40 -30.75 -4.02 18.29
N ALA A 41 -30.63 -5.06 19.12
CA ALA A 41 -29.34 -5.61 19.50
C ALA A 41 -28.66 -6.15 18.24
N ALA A 42 -27.87 -5.29 17.58
CA ALA A 42 -26.90 -5.73 16.60
C ALA A 42 -25.86 -6.55 17.37
N ALA A 43 -25.99 -7.86 17.31
CA ALA A 43 -24.91 -8.77 17.67
C ALA A 43 -23.72 -8.43 16.76
N MET A 44 -22.78 -7.64 17.29
CA MET A 44 -21.48 -7.47 16.66
C MET A 44 -20.83 -8.84 16.66
N LEU A 45 -20.88 -9.51 15.51
CA LEU A 45 -19.99 -10.62 15.22
C LEU A 45 -18.58 -10.04 15.29
N ALA A 46 -17.90 -10.32 16.40
CA ALA A 46 -16.49 -10.05 16.55
C ALA A 46 -15.77 -10.71 15.36
N THR A 47 -15.25 -9.88 14.48
CA THR A 47 -14.21 -10.30 13.54
C THR A 47 -13.06 -10.84 14.38
N PRO A 48 -12.47 -12.01 14.05
CA PRO A 48 -11.27 -12.48 14.70
C PRO A 48 -10.09 -11.65 14.19
N ALA A 49 -10.04 -10.40 14.62
CA ALA A 49 -8.94 -9.47 14.41
C ALA A 49 -8.80 -8.59 15.66
N ALA A 50 -8.82 -9.20 16.86
CA ALA A 50 -8.53 -8.49 18.10
C ALA A 50 -8.40 -9.46 19.29
N LEU A 51 -7.39 -10.32 19.27
CA LEU A 51 -6.79 -10.81 20.51
C LEU A 51 -5.28 -10.62 20.41
N ALA A 52 -4.87 -9.40 20.06
CA ALA A 52 -3.55 -8.93 20.40
C ALA A 52 -3.67 -8.30 21.79
N GLY A 53 -3.13 -8.95 22.81
CA GLY A 53 -2.95 -8.32 24.12
C GLY A 53 -2.10 -7.06 23.97
N GLU A 54 -2.25 -6.11 24.91
CA GLU A 54 -1.36 -4.94 24.99
C GLU A 54 0.11 -5.42 24.93
N GLY A 55 0.86 -4.96 23.92
CA GLY A 55 2.23 -5.41 23.64
C GLY A 55 2.41 -6.43 22.50
N THR A 56 1.33 -6.95 21.91
CA THR A 56 1.39 -7.83 20.70
C THR A 56 0.68 -7.23 19.49
N ALA A 57 0.08 -6.05 19.64
CA ALA A 57 -0.62 -5.36 18.56
C ALA A 57 0.37 -4.91 17.50
N ARG A 58 0.18 -5.40 16.26
CA ARG A 58 0.99 -5.01 15.10
C ARG A 58 0.19 -4.05 14.24
N TYR A 59 0.71 -2.84 14.06
CA TYR A 59 0.04 -1.79 13.28
C TYR A 59 0.60 -1.77 11.86
N TYR A 60 -0.02 -2.53 10.95
CA TYR A 60 0.46 -2.69 9.58
C TYR A 60 -0.30 -1.81 8.55
N SER A 61 -1.28 -1.01 8.97
CA SER A 61 -2.09 -0.18 8.07
C SER A 61 -2.66 -1.05 6.91
N SER A 62 -2.78 -0.51 5.70
CA SER A 62 -3.21 -1.22 4.50
C SER A 62 -2.22 -2.28 3.98
N LYS A 63 -1.14 -2.57 4.70
CA LYS A 63 -0.14 -3.63 4.41
C LYS A 63 -0.32 -4.83 5.34
N GLN A 64 -1.42 -4.86 6.10
CA GLN A 64 -1.84 -6.04 6.86
C GLN A 64 -1.93 -7.26 5.94
N PRO A 65 -1.13 -8.33 6.18
CA PRO A 65 -1.29 -9.58 5.45
C PRO A 65 -2.70 -10.13 5.58
N TYR A 66 -3.22 -10.72 4.50
CA TYR A 66 -4.57 -11.27 4.49
C TYR A 66 -4.72 -12.41 5.50
N VAL A 67 -5.68 -12.27 6.41
CA VAL A 67 -6.00 -13.28 7.41
C VAL A 67 -7.00 -14.28 6.82
N ALA A 68 -6.50 -15.46 6.42
CA ALA A 68 -7.36 -16.53 5.95
C ALA A 68 -8.29 -17.02 7.08
N PRO A 69 -9.58 -17.28 6.79
CA PRO A 69 -10.49 -17.79 7.81
C PRO A 69 -10.08 -19.21 8.23
N ALA A 70 -9.90 -19.44 9.54
CA ALA A 70 -9.59 -20.77 10.09
C ALA A 70 -10.74 -21.77 9.87
N SER A 71 -11.98 -21.28 9.87
CA SER A 71 -13.17 -21.99 9.41
C SER A 71 -14.19 -20.97 8.90
N THR A 72 -15.05 -21.40 7.99
CA THR A 72 -16.16 -20.59 7.49
C THR A 72 -17.48 -21.29 7.76
N SER A 73 -18.46 -20.57 8.30
CA SER A 73 -19.84 -21.01 8.41
C SER A 73 -20.71 -20.01 7.67
N TYR A 74 -20.94 -20.27 6.39
CA TYR A 74 -21.85 -19.45 5.58
C TYR A 74 -23.30 -19.80 5.88
N SER A 75 -24.20 -18.82 5.80
CA SER A 75 -25.64 -19.09 5.89
C SER A 75 -26.06 -20.01 4.75
N ALA A 76 -26.95 -20.96 5.05
CA ALA A 76 -27.48 -21.86 4.03
C ALA A 76 -28.35 -21.11 3.02
N ILE A 77 -28.29 -21.55 1.76
CA ILE A 77 -29.21 -21.08 0.72
C ILE A 77 -30.64 -21.49 1.14
N PRO A 78 -31.63 -20.56 1.15
CA PRO A 78 -33.01 -20.89 1.51
C PRO A 78 -33.58 -22.03 0.67
N SER A 79 -34.49 -22.81 1.26
CA SER A 79 -35.17 -23.90 0.54
C SER A 79 -35.79 -23.38 -0.77
N ARG A 80 -35.66 -24.17 -1.85
CA ARG A 80 -36.10 -23.86 -3.23
C ARG A 80 -35.25 -22.84 -4.00
N TYR A 81 -34.19 -22.30 -3.41
CA TYR A 81 -33.21 -21.47 -4.10
C TYR A 81 -31.94 -22.28 -4.39
N HIS A 82 -31.20 -21.88 -5.43
CA HIS A 82 -29.86 -22.36 -5.73
C HIS A 82 -28.99 -21.19 -6.19
N LEU A 83 -27.67 -21.32 -6.05
CA LEU A 83 -26.73 -20.31 -6.52
C LEU A 83 -26.67 -20.35 -8.05
N ALA A 84 -26.95 -19.22 -8.70
CA ALA A 84 -26.94 -19.11 -10.17
C ALA A 84 -25.73 -18.34 -10.71
N TYR A 85 -25.06 -17.55 -9.87
CA TYR A 85 -23.93 -16.70 -10.25
C TYR A 85 -23.05 -16.42 -9.03
N THR A 86 -21.77 -16.15 -9.28
CA THR A 86 -20.80 -15.72 -8.26
C THR A 86 -19.82 -14.74 -8.90
N GLU A 87 -19.39 -13.74 -8.14
CA GLU A 87 -18.40 -12.75 -8.58
C GLU A 87 -17.52 -12.30 -7.40
N SER A 88 -16.34 -11.77 -7.74
CA SER A 88 -15.42 -11.21 -6.76
C SER A 88 -14.56 -10.13 -7.37
N VAL A 89 -14.24 -9.11 -6.59
CA VAL A 89 -13.12 -8.20 -6.84
C VAL A 89 -12.15 -8.35 -5.67
N ALA A 90 -10.88 -8.59 -5.97
CA ALA A 90 -9.82 -8.67 -4.98
C ALA A 90 -8.74 -7.64 -5.32
N ARG A 91 -8.18 -7.00 -4.28
CA ARG A 91 -6.88 -6.31 -4.41
C ARG A 91 -5.82 -7.36 -4.75
N HIS A 92 -4.70 -6.92 -5.33
CA HIS A 92 -3.50 -7.76 -5.40
C HIS A 92 -3.05 -8.22 -4.01
N GLY A 93 -2.33 -9.34 -3.95
CA GLY A 93 -1.77 -9.89 -2.71
C GLY A 93 -0.60 -9.07 -2.17
N SER A 94 -0.03 -9.54 -1.06
CA SER A 94 1.22 -9.01 -0.49
C SER A 94 2.34 -8.93 -1.54
N ARG A 95 3.17 -7.90 -1.43
CA ARG A 95 4.20 -7.56 -2.43
C ARG A 95 5.44 -6.99 -1.79
N GLY A 96 6.53 -7.01 -2.55
CA GLY A 96 7.75 -6.29 -2.19
C GLY A 96 7.61 -4.76 -2.27
N LEU A 97 8.71 -4.06 -2.00
CA LEU A 97 8.86 -2.62 -2.16
C LEU A 97 8.52 -2.22 -3.60
N SER A 98 7.78 -1.12 -3.78
CA SER A 98 7.33 -0.71 -5.12
C SER A 98 8.47 -0.30 -6.04
N SER A 99 9.55 0.24 -5.47
CA SER A 99 10.75 0.69 -6.15
C SER A 99 11.87 0.87 -5.12
N TYR A 100 13.12 0.90 -5.57
CA TYR A 100 14.28 1.19 -4.73
C TYR A 100 14.20 2.64 -4.21
N LYS A 101 13.81 2.80 -2.94
CA LYS A 101 13.43 4.11 -2.38
C LYS A 101 13.64 4.18 -0.87
N TYR A 102 12.81 3.51 -0.08
CA TYR A 102 12.85 3.59 1.38
C TYR A 102 14.15 2.98 1.91
N ASP A 103 14.43 1.79 1.43
CA ASP A 103 15.68 1.06 1.58
C ASP A 103 16.89 1.84 1.05
N ALA A 104 16.79 2.42 -0.14
CA ALA A 104 17.87 3.24 -0.72
C ALA A 104 18.25 4.44 0.17
N LEU A 105 17.23 5.18 0.63
CA LEU A 105 17.42 6.39 1.43
C LEU A 105 17.95 6.06 2.83
N LEU A 106 17.41 5.02 3.48
CA LEU A 106 17.92 4.56 4.77
C LEU A 106 19.33 3.98 4.66
N ALA A 107 19.68 3.31 3.56
CA ALA A 107 21.05 2.87 3.32
C ALA A 107 22.02 4.05 3.22
N LEU A 108 21.66 5.12 2.49
CA LEU A 108 22.48 6.32 2.39
C LEU A 108 22.64 7.04 3.73
N MET A 109 21.54 7.17 4.50
CA MET A 109 21.58 7.72 5.86
C MET A 109 22.47 6.87 6.78
N ALA A 110 22.33 5.55 6.74
CA ALA A 110 23.12 4.61 7.53
C ALA A 110 24.62 4.66 7.17
N GLN A 111 24.96 4.83 5.89
CA GLN A 111 26.35 5.02 5.47
C GLN A 111 26.96 6.27 6.10
N SER A 112 26.23 7.40 6.12
CA SER A 112 26.67 8.61 6.82
C SER A 112 26.81 8.40 8.33
N ALA A 113 25.91 7.64 8.96
CA ALA A 113 26.00 7.31 10.39
C ALA A 113 27.17 6.37 10.71
N ALA A 114 27.59 5.54 9.74
CA ALA A 114 28.71 4.61 9.87
C ALA A 114 30.07 5.30 9.78
N GLU A 115 30.13 6.53 9.27
CA GLU A 115 31.34 7.36 9.24
C GLU A 115 31.97 7.46 10.65
N ASN A 116 33.29 7.64 10.71
CA ASN A 116 34.03 7.76 11.98
C ASN A 116 33.79 6.58 12.94
N ASN A 117 33.77 5.36 12.41
CA ASN A 117 33.60 4.12 13.18
C ASN A 117 32.23 4.04 13.89
N TYR A 118 31.14 4.19 13.12
CA TYR A 118 29.75 4.10 13.60
C TYR A 118 29.35 5.17 14.62
N ALA A 119 29.98 6.35 14.57
CA ALA A 119 29.75 7.41 15.55
C ALA A 119 28.33 8.00 15.51
N GLY A 120 27.60 7.84 14.40
CA GLY A 120 26.20 8.26 14.28
C GLY A 120 25.19 7.26 14.85
N PHE A 121 25.63 6.06 15.24
CA PHE A 121 24.79 5.04 15.85
C PHE A 121 24.95 5.01 17.37
N VAL A 122 23.91 4.57 18.09
CA VAL A 122 23.99 4.41 19.56
C VAL A 122 25.04 3.37 19.99
N SER A 123 25.35 2.41 19.11
CA SER A 123 26.50 1.52 19.21
C SER A 123 26.89 0.96 17.83
N PRO A 124 28.16 0.53 17.64
CA PRO A 124 28.57 -0.16 16.42
C PRO A 124 27.77 -1.44 16.13
N GLU A 125 27.32 -2.15 17.17
CA GLU A 125 26.53 -3.38 17.06
C GLU A 125 25.15 -3.08 16.47
N VAL A 126 24.44 -2.09 17.03
CA VAL A 126 23.14 -1.63 16.51
C VAL A 126 23.27 -1.12 15.08
N GLY A 127 24.33 -0.36 14.78
CA GLY A 127 24.57 0.15 13.43
C GLY A 127 24.78 -0.97 12.39
N LYS A 128 25.56 -2.01 12.73
CA LYS A 128 25.74 -3.17 11.86
C LYS A 128 24.43 -3.94 11.65
N GLU A 129 23.64 -4.13 12.71
CA GLU A 129 22.35 -4.81 12.60
C GLU A 129 21.36 -4.04 11.71
N PHE A 130 21.25 -2.72 11.89
CA PHE A 130 20.41 -1.87 11.07
C PHE A 130 20.80 -1.92 9.58
N ILE A 131 22.10 -1.78 9.29
CA ILE A 131 22.63 -1.87 7.92
C ILE A 131 22.35 -3.26 7.32
N ASN A 132 22.51 -4.33 8.10
CA ASN A 132 22.22 -5.69 7.64
C ASN A 132 20.73 -5.88 7.30
N ASN A 133 19.82 -5.38 8.14
CA ASN A 133 18.37 -5.43 7.88
C ASN A 133 18.00 -4.71 6.57
N VAL A 134 18.52 -3.49 6.37
CA VAL A 134 18.27 -2.69 5.15
C VAL A 134 18.85 -3.38 3.91
N ASN A 135 20.08 -3.91 4.00
CA ASN A 135 20.71 -4.63 2.88
C ASN A 135 19.96 -5.92 2.55
N ALA A 136 19.49 -6.65 3.55
CA ALA A 136 18.77 -7.91 3.37
C ALA A 136 17.43 -7.70 2.64
N ILE A 137 16.62 -6.71 3.07
CA ILE A 137 15.35 -6.41 2.38
C ILE A 137 15.58 -5.86 0.97
N THR A 138 16.66 -5.09 0.76
CA THR A 138 17.07 -4.65 -0.59
C THR A 138 17.37 -5.85 -1.47
N ALA A 139 18.20 -6.79 -0.99
CA ALA A 139 18.61 -7.97 -1.74
C ALA A 139 17.42 -8.89 -2.08
N VAL A 140 16.49 -9.07 -1.14
CA VAL A 140 15.24 -9.79 -1.39
C VAL A 140 14.42 -9.12 -2.50
N ASN A 141 14.27 -7.80 -2.47
CA ASN A 141 13.54 -7.08 -3.53
C ASN A 141 14.24 -7.12 -4.88
N VAL A 142 15.58 -7.13 -4.91
CA VAL A 142 16.34 -7.36 -6.15
C VAL A 142 16.10 -8.77 -6.70
N GLY A 143 16.08 -9.79 -5.84
CA GLY A 143 15.83 -11.18 -6.24
C GLY A 143 14.39 -11.42 -6.71
N ASN A 144 13.42 -10.78 -6.07
CA ASN A 144 11.99 -10.94 -6.37
C ASN A 144 11.50 -10.02 -7.51
N GLY A 145 12.18 -8.88 -7.71
CA GLY A 145 11.71 -7.77 -8.53
C GLY A 145 10.89 -6.77 -7.73
N TYR A 146 11.24 -5.49 -7.83
CA TYR A 146 10.54 -4.42 -7.14
C TYR A 146 9.11 -4.26 -7.67
N GLY A 147 8.15 -4.30 -6.75
CA GLY A 147 6.72 -4.12 -7.00
C GLY A 147 5.96 -5.43 -7.30
N MET A 148 6.68 -6.54 -7.46
CA MET A 148 6.10 -7.86 -7.74
C MET A 148 5.49 -8.51 -6.48
N LEU A 149 4.63 -9.50 -6.66
CA LEU A 149 4.07 -10.27 -5.55
C LEU A 149 5.18 -10.94 -4.75
N SER A 150 4.97 -11.03 -3.43
CA SER A 150 5.73 -11.93 -2.59
C SER A 150 5.14 -13.34 -2.66
N GLY A 151 5.89 -14.34 -2.22
CA GLY A 151 5.39 -15.68 -1.97
C GLY A 151 4.20 -15.69 -1.02
N GLN A 152 4.13 -14.75 -0.07
CA GLN A 152 2.96 -14.58 0.77
C GLN A 152 1.73 -14.17 -0.06
N GLY A 153 1.88 -13.19 -0.97
CA GLY A 153 0.82 -12.77 -1.89
C GLY A 153 0.35 -13.89 -2.83
N VAL A 154 1.29 -14.74 -3.28
CA VAL A 154 1.01 -15.96 -4.04
C VAL A 154 0.09 -16.91 -3.25
N ILE A 155 0.47 -17.24 -2.02
CA ILE A 155 -0.30 -18.14 -1.14
C ILE A 155 -1.69 -17.58 -0.83
N GLN A 156 -1.80 -16.27 -0.58
CA GLN A 156 -3.06 -15.60 -0.31
C GLN A 156 -4.06 -15.84 -1.45
N HIS A 157 -3.65 -15.57 -2.70
CA HIS A 157 -4.55 -15.70 -3.84
C HIS A 157 -4.87 -17.14 -4.21
N GLN A 158 -3.90 -18.06 -4.14
CA GLN A 158 -4.17 -19.50 -4.31
C GLN A 158 -5.23 -19.99 -3.32
N GLY A 159 -5.07 -19.65 -2.05
CA GLY A 159 -6.06 -20.02 -1.02
C GLY A 159 -7.43 -19.36 -1.24
N ILE A 160 -7.48 -18.11 -1.71
CA ILE A 160 -8.76 -17.44 -2.04
C ILE A 160 -9.46 -18.19 -3.19
N GLY A 161 -8.72 -18.55 -4.25
CA GLY A 161 -9.25 -19.29 -5.39
C GLY A 161 -9.79 -20.67 -5.00
N GLU A 162 -9.04 -21.41 -4.18
CA GLU A 162 -9.46 -22.70 -3.60
C GLU A 162 -10.78 -22.57 -2.84
N ARG A 163 -10.87 -21.60 -1.92
CA ARG A 163 -12.05 -21.43 -1.07
C ARG A 163 -13.29 -21.01 -1.85
N ILE A 164 -13.15 -20.21 -2.91
CA ILE A 164 -14.29 -19.85 -3.77
C ILE A 164 -14.83 -21.06 -4.51
N TYR A 165 -13.96 -21.93 -5.05
CA TYR A 165 -14.41 -23.19 -5.63
C TYR A 165 -15.15 -24.05 -4.60
N GLN A 166 -14.57 -24.25 -3.42
CA GLN A 166 -15.16 -25.08 -2.36
C GLN A 166 -16.52 -24.56 -1.89
N ARG A 167 -16.65 -23.23 -1.74
CA ARG A 167 -17.91 -22.58 -1.32
C ARG A 167 -19.03 -22.79 -2.34
N ASP A 168 -18.70 -22.67 -3.63
CA ASP A 168 -19.68 -22.63 -4.73
C ASP A 168 -19.57 -23.87 -5.64
N ALA A 169 -19.15 -25.02 -5.09
CA ALA A 169 -18.81 -26.23 -5.86
C ALA A 169 -19.96 -26.71 -6.76
N ASP A 170 -21.20 -26.67 -6.27
CA ASP A 170 -22.39 -27.06 -7.05
C ASP A 170 -22.65 -26.12 -8.24
N LEU A 171 -22.40 -24.81 -8.08
CA LEU A 171 -22.50 -23.84 -9.18
C LEU A 171 -21.50 -24.21 -10.28
N PHE A 172 -20.25 -24.45 -9.93
CA PHE A 172 -19.19 -24.76 -10.90
C PHE A 172 -19.37 -26.14 -11.54
N ALA A 173 -19.84 -27.14 -10.79
CA ALA A 173 -20.22 -28.44 -11.33
C ALA A 173 -21.34 -28.34 -12.37
N ASN A 174 -22.35 -27.52 -12.11
CA ASN A 174 -23.45 -27.28 -13.04
C ASN A 174 -23.00 -26.44 -14.26
N ALA A 175 -22.14 -25.45 -14.05
CA ALA A 175 -21.55 -24.66 -15.12
C ALA A 175 -20.77 -25.55 -16.11
N ALA A 176 -19.95 -26.47 -15.61
CA ALA A 176 -19.21 -27.43 -16.43
C ALA A 176 -20.13 -28.32 -17.28
N LYS A 177 -21.21 -28.86 -16.69
CA LYS A 177 -22.20 -29.68 -17.41
C LYS A 177 -22.92 -28.92 -18.53
N GLN A 178 -23.12 -27.61 -18.34
CA GLN A 178 -23.79 -26.74 -19.30
C GLN A 178 -22.83 -26.11 -20.33
N GLY A 179 -21.52 -26.36 -20.22
CA GLY A 179 -20.52 -25.74 -21.09
C GLY A 179 -20.35 -24.24 -20.85
N LEU A 180 -20.70 -23.74 -19.66
CA LEU A 180 -20.47 -22.35 -19.27
C LEU A 180 -18.99 -22.10 -18.98
N ARG A 181 -18.61 -20.82 -18.96
CA ARG A 181 -17.21 -20.37 -18.84
C ARG A 181 -17.04 -19.36 -17.71
N VAL A 182 -15.83 -19.29 -17.17
CA VAL A 182 -15.42 -18.31 -16.15
C VAL A 182 -14.75 -17.11 -16.83
N SER A 183 -15.14 -15.90 -16.44
CA SER A 183 -14.47 -14.66 -16.88
C SER A 183 -13.46 -14.24 -15.82
N TYR A 184 -12.21 -14.07 -16.23
CA TYR A 184 -11.16 -13.49 -15.40
C TYR A 184 -10.81 -12.10 -15.92
N GLN A 185 -10.68 -11.14 -15.01
CA GLN A 185 -10.37 -9.75 -15.35
C GLN A 185 -9.26 -9.21 -14.44
N SER A 186 -8.48 -8.28 -14.98
CA SER A 186 -7.42 -7.56 -14.28
C SER A 186 -7.46 -6.09 -14.64
N SER A 187 -6.86 -5.25 -13.81
CA SER A 187 -6.54 -3.86 -14.19
C SER A 187 -5.51 -3.78 -15.33
N GLY A 188 -4.83 -4.90 -15.65
CA GLY A 188 -3.68 -4.94 -16.56
C GLY A 188 -2.37 -4.54 -15.89
N GLU A 189 -2.40 -4.20 -14.62
CA GLU A 189 -1.19 -4.02 -13.84
C GLU A 189 -0.58 -5.42 -13.52
N PRO A 190 0.75 -5.63 -13.70
CA PRO A 190 1.42 -6.91 -13.47
C PRO A 190 1.09 -7.63 -12.15
N ARG A 191 1.29 -7.01 -10.97
CA ARG A 191 0.99 -7.65 -9.66
C ARG A 191 -0.50 -7.97 -9.51
N ALA A 192 -1.41 -7.20 -10.11
CA ALA A 192 -2.83 -7.51 -10.11
C ALA A 192 -3.17 -8.71 -11.00
N THR A 193 -2.55 -8.81 -12.17
CA THR A 193 -2.69 -9.96 -13.08
C THR A 193 -2.11 -11.22 -12.46
N GLU A 194 -0.89 -11.16 -11.91
CA GLU A 194 -0.22 -12.28 -11.25
C GLU A 194 -1.01 -12.79 -10.02
N SER A 195 -1.68 -11.88 -9.30
CA SER A 195 -2.61 -12.24 -8.23
C SER A 195 -3.79 -13.05 -8.76
N GLY A 196 -4.37 -12.60 -9.88
CA GLY A 196 -5.42 -13.32 -10.59
C GLY A 196 -4.97 -14.70 -11.09
N GLU A 197 -3.75 -14.81 -11.62
CA GLU A 197 -3.17 -16.07 -12.06
C GLU A 197 -3.06 -17.08 -10.92
N ASN A 198 -2.58 -16.63 -9.76
CA ASN A 198 -2.48 -17.46 -8.56
C ASN A 198 -3.85 -17.83 -7.99
N PHE A 199 -4.82 -16.93 -8.06
CA PHE A 199 -6.22 -17.27 -7.79
C PHE A 199 -6.71 -18.40 -8.70
N LYS A 200 -6.51 -18.25 -10.02
CA LYS A 200 -6.92 -19.25 -11.00
C LYS A 200 -6.22 -20.59 -10.75
N LEU A 201 -4.94 -20.57 -10.39
CA LEU A 201 -4.18 -21.77 -10.05
C LEU A 201 -4.80 -22.52 -8.87
N GLY A 202 -5.08 -21.83 -7.75
CA GLY A 202 -5.72 -22.45 -6.59
C GLY A 202 -7.15 -22.95 -6.89
N PHE A 203 -7.91 -22.20 -7.68
CA PHE A 203 -9.23 -22.60 -8.16
C PHE A 203 -9.17 -23.88 -9.03
N ASP A 204 -8.26 -23.91 -9.99
CA ASP A 204 -8.10 -25.05 -10.92
C ASP A 204 -7.62 -26.30 -10.17
N GLN A 205 -6.71 -26.15 -9.20
CA GLN A 205 -6.27 -27.25 -8.33
C GLN A 205 -7.42 -27.80 -7.50
N ALA A 206 -8.18 -26.95 -6.82
CA ALA A 206 -9.31 -27.36 -5.98
C ALA A 206 -10.41 -28.05 -6.79
N SER A 207 -10.60 -27.64 -8.04
CA SER A 207 -11.59 -28.20 -8.96
C SER A 207 -11.12 -29.39 -9.78
N ASN A 208 -9.89 -29.89 -9.56
CA ASN A 208 -9.26 -30.93 -10.38
C ASN A 208 -9.32 -30.60 -11.88
N GLY A 209 -9.16 -29.32 -12.23
CA GLY A 209 -9.15 -28.82 -13.60
C GLY A 209 -10.52 -28.77 -14.29
N LEU A 210 -11.63 -28.93 -13.56
CA LEU A 210 -13.00 -29.00 -14.11
C LEU A 210 -13.33 -27.86 -15.10
N LEU A 211 -12.87 -26.65 -14.79
CA LEU A 211 -13.10 -25.44 -15.60
C LEU A 211 -11.80 -24.80 -16.11
N ALA A 212 -10.66 -25.50 -16.03
CA ALA A 212 -9.34 -24.93 -16.33
C ALA A 212 -9.28 -24.30 -17.74
N ASN A 213 -9.94 -24.95 -18.72
CA ASN A 213 -10.02 -24.52 -20.11
C ASN A 213 -11.35 -23.84 -20.47
N ALA A 214 -12.29 -23.75 -19.53
CA ALA A 214 -13.60 -23.13 -19.73
C ALA A 214 -13.52 -21.64 -19.37
N VAL A 215 -12.66 -20.89 -20.06
CA VAL A 215 -12.42 -19.46 -19.83
C VAL A 215 -13.07 -18.64 -20.93
N VAL A 216 -13.70 -17.53 -20.56
CA VAL A 216 -14.18 -16.53 -21.53
C VAL A 216 -12.96 -15.90 -22.19
N ALA A 217 -12.86 -16.01 -23.53
CA ALA A 217 -11.74 -15.44 -24.27
C ALA A 217 -11.67 -13.92 -24.03
N PRO A 218 -10.53 -13.40 -23.54
CA PRO A 218 -10.36 -11.96 -23.33
C PRO A 218 -10.44 -11.18 -24.65
N ASN A 219 -11.05 -9.99 -24.61
CA ASN A 219 -11.02 -9.07 -25.74
C ASN A 219 -9.68 -8.34 -25.81
N ASN A 220 -9.10 -8.04 -24.65
CA ASN A 220 -7.84 -7.35 -24.48
C ASN A 220 -7.01 -8.07 -23.39
N PRO A 221 -6.30 -9.16 -23.73
CA PRO A 221 -5.59 -9.96 -22.74
C PRO A 221 -4.54 -9.13 -21.98
N ALA A 222 -4.32 -9.45 -20.69
CA ALA A 222 -3.34 -8.76 -19.84
C ALA A 222 -1.92 -8.84 -20.39
N ASP A 223 -1.54 -10.01 -20.90
CA ASP A 223 -0.30 -10.26 -21.63
C ASP A 223 -0.47 -11.48 -22.55
N ASN A 224 0.61 -11.84 -23.26
CA ASN A 224 0.63 -12.99 -24.19
C ASN A 224 1.08 -14.31 -23.54
N ASN A 225 1.35 -14.32 -22.23
CA ASN A 225 1.92 -15.42 -21.47
C ASN A 225 0.88 -15.99 -20.48
N SER A 226 1.14 -15.89 -19.18
CA SER A 226 0.28 -16.39 -18.11
C SER A 226 -1.01 -15.56 -17.97
N GLY A 227 -0.95 -14.26 -18.26
CA GLY A 227 -2.06 -13.31 -18.20
C GLY A 227 -3.02 -13.39 -19.40
N LYS A 228 -2.77 -14.26 -20.39
CA LYS A 228 -3.59 -14.40 -21.61
C LYS A 228 -5.06 -14.74 -21.38
N ASN A 229 -5.40 -15.22 -20.19
CA ASN A 229 -6.75 -15.57 -19.78
C ASN A 229 -7.49 -14.42 -19.07
N PHE A 230 -6.83 -13.28 -18.84
CA PHE A 230 -7.36 -12.14 -18.09
C PHE A 230 -7.69 -10.98 -19.02
N ASP A 231 -8.95 -10.55 -19.05
CA ASP A 231 -9.36 -9.37 -19.78
C ASP A 231 -8.97 -8.09 -19.03
N LYS A 232 -8.27 -7.17 -19.70
CA LYS A 232 -7.89 -5.88 -19.13
C LYS A 232 -9.11 -4.96 -19.07
N ASN A 233 -9.61 -4.74 -17.87
CA ASN A 233 -10.76 -3.88 -17.62
C ASN A 233 -10.38 -2.65 -16.79
N THR A 234 -9.69 -1.69 -17.41
CA THR A 234 -9.19 -0.49 -16.72
C THR A 234 -10.30 0.50 -16.35
N THR A 235 -11.48 0.39 -16.93
CA THR A 235 -12.63 1.27 -16.64
C THR A 235 -13.31 0.92 -15.31
N THR A 236 -13.21 -0.33 -14.87
CA THR A 236 -13.81 -0.80 -13.61
C THR A 236 -12.77 -1.19 -12.55
N LEU A 237 -11.56 -1.59 -12.97
CA LEU A 237 -10.50 -2.05 -12.06
C LEU A 237 -9.34 -1.05 -11.93
N TYR A 238 -9.38 0.06 -12.68
CA TYR A 238 -8.38 1.13 -12.60
C TYR A 238 -8.97 2.52 -12.89
N PHE A 239 -10.21 2.76 -12.45
CA PHE A 239 -10.99 3.97 -12.75
C PHE A 239 -10.44 5.29 -12.17
N HIS A 240 -9.46 5.21 -11.26
CA HIS A 240 -8.97 6.34 -10.48
C HIS A 240 -7.83 7.13 -11.15
N LYS A 241 -7.37 6.73 -12.34
CA LYS A 241 -6.30 7.41 -13.10
C LYS A 241 -6.60 7.47 -14.59
N THR A 242 -6.19 8.54 -15.26
CA THR A 242 -6.23 8.65 -16.73
C THR A 242 -5.33 7.63 -17.41
N ASP A 243 -4.14 7.44 -16.86
CA ASP A 243 -3.12 6.55 -17.38
C ASP A 243 -3.48 5.12 -16.99
N ASN A 244 -3.53 4.23 -17.97
CA ASN A 244 -3.69 2.80 -17.75
C ASN A 244 -2.34 2.16 -17.38
N PRO A 245 -2.34 1.00 -16.70
CA PRO A 245 -1.11 0.33 -16.31
C PRO A 245 -0.19 -0.05 -17.49
N ASP A 246 -0.76 -0.28 -18.67
CA ASP A 246 -0.03 -0.60 -19.90
C ASP A 246 0.48 0.63 -20.67
N GLY A 247 0.40 1.83 -20.06
CA GLY A 247 0.85 3.09 -20.65
C GLY A 247 -0.15 3.74 -21.61
N THR A 248 -1.27 3.09 -21.90
CA THR A 248 -2.34 3.72 -22.71
C THR A 248 -3.12 4.76 -21.89
N GLN A 249 -3.90 5.60 -22.57
CA GLN A 249 -4.76 6.62 -21.94
C GLN A 249 -6.22 6.19 -22.00
N LYS A 250 -6.97 6.43 -20.92
CA LYS A 250 -8.44 6.28 -20.94
C LYS A 250 -9.06 7.27 -21.92
N THR A 251 -10.26 6.93 -22.41
CA THR A 251 -11.07 7.78 -23.30
C THR A 251 -12.50 7.89 -22.79
N GLY A 252 -13.27 8.86 -23.33
CA GLY A 252 -14.69 9.06 -23.00
C GLY A 252 -14.96 9.29 -21.51
N GLU A 253 -16.12 8.81 -21.03
CA GLU A 253 -16.57 8.99 -19.65
C GLU A 253 -15.58 8.44 -18.61
N ALA A 254 -14.84 7.37 -18.93
CA ALA A 254 -13.85 6.79 -18.03
C ALA A 254 -12.68 7.75 -17.80
N LYS A 255 -12.23 8.45 -18.85
CA LYS A 255 -11.22 9.51 -18.73
C LYS A 255 -11.74 10.67 -17.89
N GLU A 256 -12.93 11.18 -18.20
CA GLU A 256 -13.49 12.32 -17.48
C GLU A 256 -13.69 12.03 -15.99
N ARG A 257 -14.13 10.81 -15.64
CA ARG A 257 -14.27 10.38 -14.24
C ARG A 257 -12.92 10.39 -13.52
N ALA A 258 -11.88 9.83 -14.14
CA ALA A 258 -10.55 9.80 -13.57
C ALA A 258 -9.95 11.21 -13.43
N GLU A 259 -10.09 12.06 -14.45
CA GLU A 259 -9.63 13.44 -14.43
C GLU A 259 -10.31 14.24 -13.33
N ARG A 260 -11.64 14.13 -13.19
CA ARG A 260 -12.37 14.81 -12.11
C ARG A 260 -11.88 14.36 -10.74
N TYR A 261 -11.67 13.06 -10.54
CA TYR A 261 -11.14 12.54 -9.28
C TYR A 261 -9.72 13.07 -9.00
N GLN A 262 -8.81 12.98 -9.97
CA GLN A 262 -7.44 13.46 -9.82
C GLN A 262 -7.38 14.98 -9.58
N GLN A 263 -8.23 15.76 -10.26
CA GLN A 263 -8.34 17.20 -10.04
C GLN A 263 -8.93 17.54 -8.67
N PHE A 264 -9.92 16.78 -8.19
CA PHE A 264 -10.48 16.94 -6.86
C PHE A 264 -9.41 16.72 -5.79
N VAL A 265 -8.76 15.55 -5.76
CA VAL A 265 -7.72 15.24 -4.78
C VAL A 265 -6.57 16.26 -4.84
N ALA A 266 -6.14 16.66 -6.03
CA ALA A 266 -5.03 17.59 -6.19
C ALA A 266 -5.32 19.03 -5.74
N ASN A 267 -6.59 19.45 -5.71
CA ASN A 267 -6.97 20.85 -5.51
C ASN A 267 -7.92 21.10 -4.32
N ASP A 268 -8.43 20.06 -3.66
CA ASP A 268 -9.28 20.22 -2.49
C ASP A 268 -8.49 20.76 -1.29
N GLY A 269 -8.87 21.96 -0.82
CA GLY A 269 -8.20 22.61 0.29
C GLY A 269 -8.43 21.91 1.64
N GLY A 270 -9.54 21.19 1.79
CA GLY A 270 -9.87 20.47 3.02
C GLY A 270 -9.05 19.19 3.17
N ILE A 271 -8.84 18.44 2.08
CA ILE A 271 -7.91 17.29 2.04
C ILE A 271 -6.50 17.77 2.39
N ALA A 272 -6.01 18.81 1.71
CA ALA A 272 -4.67 19.34 1.95
C ALA A 272 -4.47 19.82 3.41
N GLU A 273 -5.46 20.49 4.00
CA GLU A 273 -5.43 20.90 5.41
C GLU A 273 -5.44 19.68 6.35
N ALA A 274 -6.23 18.65 6.05
CA ALA A 274 -6.29 17.44 6.87
C ALA A 274 -4.95 16.70 6.91
N GLU A 275 -4.33 16.50 5.74
CA GLU A 275 -3.00 15.90 5.61
C GLU A 275 -1.93 16.73 6.30
N GLU A 276 -2.00 18.06 6.20
CA GLU A 276 -1.09 18.97 6.88
C GLU A 276 -1.23 18.84 8.40
N ASN A 277 -2.45 18.77 8.93
CA ASN A 277 -2.70 18.58 10.36
C ASN A 277 -2.17 17.24 10.87
N VAL A 278 -2.32 16.16 10.09
CA VAL A 278 -1.75 14.85 10.43
C VAL A 278 -0.23 14.89 10.38
N THR A 279 0.34 15.47 9.33
CA THR A 279 1.80 15.58 9.16
C THR A 279 2.43 16.39 10.29
N ASN A 280 1.78 17.47 10.72
CA ASN A 280 2.27 18.40 11.73
C ASN A 280 1.78 18.05 13.15
N ASP A 281 1.11 16.92 13.35
CA ASP A 281 0.66 16.51 14.68
C ASP A 281 1.89 16.32 15.60
N PRO A 282 1.91 16.90 16.81
CA PRO A 282 3.06 16.79 17.71
C PRO A 282 3.47 15.34 18.00
N SER A 283 2.52 14.40 17.99
CA SER A 283 2.82 12.98 18.17
C SER A 283 3.70 12.40 17.07
N MET A 284 3.65 12.93 15.84
CA MET A 284 4.53 12.50 14.75
C MET A 284 5.98 12.85 15.05
N THR A 285 6.24 14.05 15.58
CA THR A 285 7.59 14.47 15.96
C THR A 285 8.14 13.59 17.08
N THR A 286 7.37 13.41 18.15
CA THR A 286 7.78 12.56 19.28
C THR A 286 8.00 11.11 18.86
N ALA A 287 7.05 10.50 18.14
CA ALA A 287 7.19 9.11 17.69
C ALA A 287 8.36 8.91 16.72
N SER A 288 8.66 9.91 15.87
CA SER A 288 9.81 9.82 14.95
C SER A 288 11.13 9.82 15.71
N HIS A 289 11.26 10.69 16.71
CA HIS A 289 12.46 10.78 17.52
C HIS A 289 12.63 9.54 18.40
N ASP A 290 11.56 9.09 19.07
CA ASP A 290 11.56 7.91 19.94
C ASP A 290 11.89 6.62 19.15
N LEU A 291 11.41 6.51 17.89
CA LEU A 291 11.78 5.40 17.02
C LEU A 291 13.27 5.46 16.64
N LEU A 292 13.75 6.60 16.15
CA LEU A 292 15.08 6.69 15.56
C LEU A 292 16.21 6.74 16.61
N SER A 293 15.94 7.25 17.81
CA SER A 293 16.90 7.29 18.93
C SER A 293 17.25 5.90 19.49
N GLN A 294 16.51 4.85 19.10
CA GLN A 294 16.92 3.47 19.32
C GLN A 294 18.14 3.05 18.47
N ILE A 295 18.36 3.74 17.35
CA ILE A 295 19.34 3.36 16.31
C ILE A 295 20.46 4.40 16.24
N PHE A 296 20.10 5.68 16.22
CA PHE A 296 21.01 6.80 15.99
C PHE A 296 21.20 7.65 17.25
N THR A 297 22.34 8.31 17.36
CA THR A 297 22.59 9.28 18.46
C THR A 297 21.81 10.57 18.22
N ASP A 298 21.45 11.27 19.31
CA ASP A 298 20.76 12.57 19.23
C ASP A 298 21.55 13.60 18.40
N ASP A 299 22.89 13.60 18.51
CA ASP A 299 23.75 14.47 17.71
C ASP A 299 23.63 14.18 16.20
N PHE A 300 23.52 12.90 15.82
CA PHE A 300 23.32 12.53 14.42
C PHE A 300 21.91 12.91 13.94
N LEU A 301 20.88 12.69 14.76
CA LEU A 301 19.50 13.06 14.44
C LEU A 301 19.33 14.58 14.27
N ALA A 302 19.95 15.37 15.16
CA ALA A 302 19.98 16.83 15.06
C ALA A 302 20.68 17.34 13.79
N SER A 303 21.53 16.52 13.17
CA SER A 303 22.18 16.83 11.89
C SER A 303 21.24 16.67 10.68
N ILE A 304 20.03 16.13 10.83
CA ILE A 304 19.10 15.95 9.71
C ILE A 304 18.31 17.23 9.46
N GLY A 305 18.32 17.74 8.23
CA GLY A 305 17.51 18.90 7.88
C GLY A 305 18.11 19.80 6.80
N LYS A 306 17.66 21.06 6.79
CA LYS A 306 17.97 22.05 5.74
C LYS A 306 18.83 23.21 6.23
N GLU A 307 19.08 23.29 7.54
CA GLU A 307 19.85 24.37 8.13
C GLU A 307 21.35 24.18 7.87
N GLU A 308 22.13 25.21 8.15
CA GLU A 308 23.58 25.17 7.96
C GLU A 308 24.20 24.08 8.84
N GLY A 309 24.99 23.19 8.22
CA GLY A 309 25.57 22.02 8.90
C GLY A 309 24.67 20.78 8.92
N GLN A 310 23.40 20.89 8.51
CA GLN A 310 22.49 19.75 8.39
C GLN A 310 22.58 19.04 7.04
N ARG A 311 22.12 17.80 6.99
CA ARG A 311 22.21 16.87 5.87
C ARG A 311 20.82 16.51 5.35
N ILE A 312 20.76 16.33 4.02
CA ILE A 312 19.61 15.78 3.29
C ILE A 312 20.16 14.67 2.40
N TRP A 313 19.55 13.49 2.43
CA TRP A 313 19.88 12.40 1.52
C TRP A 313 18.86 12.37 0.40
N TYR A 314 19.31 12.54 -0.85
CA TYR A 314 18.52 12.33 -2.06
C TYR A 314 18.74 10.91 -2.56
N ASN A 315 17.77 10.32 -3.25
CA ASN A 315 17.90 8.97 -3.81
C ASN A 315 18.73 8.97 -5.10
N THR A 316 19.99 9.34 -4.95
CA THR A 316 21.03 9.38 -5.97
C THR A 316 22.21 8.55 -5.48
N ALA A 317 23.10 8.16 -6.39
CA ALA A 317 24.19 7.24 -6.08
C ALA A 317 25.11 7.71 -4.94
N ASP A 318 25.23 9.02 -4.71
CA ASP A 318 26.04 9.64 -3.66
C ASP A 318 25.22 10.32 -2.56
N GLY A 319 23.90 10.19 -2.59
CA GLY A 319 23.01 10.86 -1.64
C GLY A 319 22.81 12.35 -1.86
N THR A 320 23.42 12.96 -2.88
CA THR A 320 23.33 14.42 -3.12
C THR A 320 22.26 14.78 -4.16
N LYS A 321 21.75 16.02 -4.11
CA LYS A 321 20.71 16.51 -5.03
C LYS A 321 21.07 16.39 -6.53
N LYS A 322 22.36 16.42 -6.86
CA LYS A 322 22.88 16.37 -8.24
C LYS A 322 23.60 15.05 -8.56
N GLY A 323 23.53 14.07 -7.66
CA GLY A 323 24.13 12.76 -7.87
C GLY A 323 23.52 12.03 -9.06
N ALA A 324 24.24 11.02 -9.54
CA ALA A 324 23.76 10.14 -10.61
C ALA A 324 22.55 9.30 -10.16
N ALA A 325 21.86 8.69 -11.13
CA ALA A 325 20.78 7.75 -10.85
C ALA A 325 21.27 6.61 -9.94
N ASN A 326 20.45 6.23 -8.97
CA ASN A 326 20.75 5.17 -8.01
C ASN A 326 19.96 3.92 -8.37
N CYS A 327 20.63 2.77 -8.48
CA CYS A 327 19.99 1.48 -8.70
C CYS A 327 20.45 0.50 -7.63
N ALA A 328 19.55 -0.37 -7.18
CA ALA A 328 19.84 -1.38 -6.19
C ALA A 328 20.99 -2.29 -6.67
N ALA A 329 21.94 -2.57 -5.78
CA ALA A 329 23.08 -3.40 -6.12
C ALA A 329 22.64 -4.80 -6.56
N GLY A 330 23.17 -5.29 -7.69
CA GLY A 330 22.82 -6.60 -8.25
C GLY A 330 21.56 -6.62 -9.13
N ALA A 331 20.82 -5.51 -9.22
CA ALA A 331 19.68 -5.42 -10.14
C ALA A 331 20.11 -5.21 -11.59
N ASP A 332 19.28 -5.68 -12.52
CA ASP A 332 19.37 -5.39 -13.95
C ASP A 332 18.28 -4.38 -14.33
N PRO A 333 18.61 -3.08 -14.51
CA PRO A 333 17.63 -2.04 -14.83
C PRO A 333 16.84 -2.28 -16.12
N ALA A 334 17.35 -3.11 -17.03
CA ALA A 334 16.64 -3.46 -18.26
C ALA A 334 15.51 -4.47 -18.01
N LYS A 335 15.59 -5.23 -16.92
CA LYS A 335 14.57 -6.21 -16.50
C LYS A 335 13.65 -5.67 -15.42
N ASP A 336 14.19 -4.83 -14.53
CA ASP A 336 13.44 -4.20 -13.45
C ASP A 336 13.81 -2.71 -13.36
N ALA A 337 13.03 -1.88 -14.03
CA ALA A 337 13.21 -0.42 -13.97
C ALA A 337 12.90 0.14 -12.58
N ASN A 338 12.09 -0.55 -11.76
CA ASN A 338 11.74 -0.10 -10.41
C ASN A 338 12.91 -0.30 -9.43
N ALA A 339 13.91 -1.11 -9.78
CA ALA A 339 15.15 -1.22 -9.02
C ALA A 339 16.01 0.05 -9.10
N CYS A 340 15.68 1.01 -9.96
CA CYS A 340 16.30 2.33 -10.02
C CYS A 340 15.37 3.41 -9.45
N GLY A 341 15.85 4.13 -8.44
CA GLY A 341 15.07 5.09 -7.68
C GLY A 341 14.88 6.45 -8.36
N ASP A 342 13.79 7.14 -8.03
CA ASP A 342 13.58 8.55 -8.41
C ASP A 342 14.47 9.47 -7.55
N ALA A 343 15.44 10.13 -8.20
CA ALA A 343 16.38 11.08 -7.61
C ALA A 343 15.74 12.26 -6.85
N LYS A 344 14.45 12.53 -7.04
CA LYS A 344 13.72 13.56 -6.29
C LYS A 344 13.31 13.11 -4.88
N LYS A 345 13.28 11.80 -4.62
CA LYS A 345 12.98 11.24 -3.29
C LYS A 345 14.13 11.53 -2.34
N LYS A 346 13.81 11.77 -1.07
CA LYS A 346 14.78 12.24 -0.09
C LYS A 346 14.31 12.03 1.35
N ILE A 347 15.27 11.94 2.26
CA ILE A 347 15.11 12.16 3.70
C ILE A 347 15.62 13.57 4.01
N ALA A 348 14.75 14.44 4.53
CA ALA A 348 15.07 15.83 4.87
C ALA A 348 14.63 16.22 6.29
N SER A 349 14.19 15.25 7.10
CA SER A 349 13.78 15.38 8.49
C SER A 349 13.79 14.00 9.18
N GLU A 350 13.81 13.97 10.51
CA GLU A 350 13.63 12.74 11.29
C GLU A 350 12.33 12.03 10.91
N GLN A 351 11.24 12.77 10.72
CA GLN A 351 9.95 12.22 10.33
C GLN A 351 9.99 11.50 8.98
N ASP A 352 10.75 12.02 7.99
CA ASP A 352 10.94 11.32 6.71
C ASP A 352 11.64 9.96 6.95
N ALA A 353 12.71 9.94 7.74
CA ALA A 353 13.46 8.71 8.03
C ALA A 353 12.63 7.69 8.84
N ALA A 354 11.88 8.16 9.84
CA ALA A 354 11.01 7.32 10.66
C ALA A 354 9.87 6.69 9.83
N MET A 355 9.26 7.46 8.93
CA MET A 355 8.25 6.95 8.01
C MET A 355 8.84 5.98 6.99
N ASP A 356 10.06 6.21 6.49
CA ASP A 356 10.76 5.28 5.61
C ASP A 356 11.03 3.95 6.35
N LEU A 357 11.45 4.01 7.63
CA LEU A 357 11.68 2.82 8.46
C LEU A 357 10.39 2.07 8.76
N TYR A 358 9.31 2.79 9.10
CA TYR A 358 7.99 2.19 9.27
C TYR A 358 7.49 1.54 7.97
N ASN A 359 7.76 2.12 6.80
CA ASN A 359 7.43 1.50 5.52
C ASN A 359 8.21 0.19 5.28
N LEU A 360 9.48 0.11 5.70
CA LEU A 360 10.22 -1.16 5.66
C LEU A 360 9.64 -2.19 6.62
N TYR A 361 9.24 -1.79 7.83
CA TYR A 361 8.59 -2.67 8.81
C TYR A 361 7.28 -3.28 8.29
N ILE A 362 6.38 -2.48 7.73
CA ILE A 362 5.09 -3.00 7.23
C ILE A 362 5.25 -3.84 5.96
N ILE A 363 6.26 -3.57 5.11
CA ILE A 363 6.55 -4.39 3.93
C ILE A 363 7.26 -5.68 4.32
N ALA A 364 8.10 -5.68 5.36
CA ALA A 364 8.72 -6.88 5.88
C ALA A 364 7.69 -7.95 6.28
N ALA A 365 6.53 -7.53 6.81
CA ALA A 365 5.42 -8.42 7.11
C ALA A 365 4.78 -9.07 5.86
N ASP A 366 4.75 -8.34 4.75
CA ASP A 366 4.30 -8.82 3.44
C ASP A 366 5.33 -9.74 2.76
N MET A 367 6.59 -9.70 3.19
CA MET A 367 7.72 -10.45 2.61
C MET A 367 8.23 -11.58 3.53
N GLU A 368 7.34 -12.14 4.36
CA GLU A 368 7.70 -13.20 5.31
C GLU A 368 8.25 -14.47 4.62
N GLN A 369 7.76 -14.78 3.41
CA GLN A 369 8.23 -15.95 2.64
C GLN A 369 9.64 -15.74 2.06
N GLU A 370 10.06 -14.50 1.86
CA GLU A 370 11.39 -14.14 1.39
C GLU A 370 12.37 -13.90 2.54
N ASN A 371 11.88 -13.71 3.76
CA ASN A 371 12.68 -13.49 4.97
C ASN A 371 13.33 -14.80 5.47
N THR A 372 14.24 -15.37 4.67
CA THR A 372 14.87 -16.66 4.95
C THR A 372 16.35 -16.69 4.51
N GLY A 373 17.09 -17.68 5.01
CA GLY A 373 18.44 -17.99 4.53
C GLY A 373 19.44 -16.84 4.76
N SER A 374 20.12 -16.42 3.69
CA SER A 374 21.17 -15.37 3.75
C SER A 374 20.63 -13.94 3.73
N HIS A 375 19.32 -13.75 3.60
CA HIS A 375 18.69 -12.42 3.48
C HIS A 375 17.61 -12.21 4.56
N THR A 376 17.89 -12.65 5.78
CA THR A 376 16.99 -12.42 6.91
C THR A 376 17.03 -10.98 7.36
N PHE A 377 15.86 -10.40 7.63
CA PHE A 377 15.70 -9.09 8.23
C PHE A 377 14.70 -9.15 9.39
N ASN A 378 14.89 -8.31 10.41
CA ASN A 378 14.00 -8.24 11.56
C ASN A 378 13.67 -6.78 11.87
N PHE A 379 12.76 -6.18 11.09
CA PHE A 379 12.27 -4.82 11.38
C PHE A 379 11.28 -4.77 12.54
N ASP A 380 10.65 -5.91 12.90
CA ASP A 380 9.77 -5.99 14.06
C ASP A 380 10.48 -5.54 15.34
N GLN A 381 11.81 -5.72 15.44
CA GLN A 381 12.59 -5.34 16.62
C GLN A 381 12.46 -3.86 17.01
N TYR A 382 12.24 -2.97 16.04
CA TYR A 382 12.16 -1.52 16.27
C TYR A 382 10.77 -1.05 16.74
N PHE A 383 9.77 -1.94 16.69
CA PHE A 383 8.36 -1.62 16.94
C PHE A 383 7.74 -2.53 18.01
N GLN A 384 8.57 -3.04 18.94
CA GLN A 384 8.18 -3.91 20.04
C GLN A 384 8.11 -3.18 21.38
N GLY A 385 7.38 -3.78 22.33
CA GLY A 385 7.28 -3.27 23.70
C GLY A 385 6.66 -1.87 23.73
N GLN A 386 7.38 -0.92 24.35
CA GLN A 386 6.94 0.48 24.42
C GLN A 386 6.88 1.15 23.04
N HIS A 387 7.66 0.66 22.06
CA HIS A 387 7.78 1.23 20.72
C HIS A 387 6.65 0.82 19.74
N ALA A 388 5.75 -0.05 20.19
CA ALA A 388 4.58 -0.45 19.41
C ALA A 388 3.61 0.74 19.23
N GLN A 389 3.61 1.72 20.14
CA GLN A 389 2.71 2.86 20.08
C GLN A 389 3.12 3.85 18.96
N GLU A 390 4.40 3.90 18.61
CA GLU A 390 4.95 4.68 17.51
C GLU A 390 4.47 4.10 16.18
N ALA A 391 4.48 2.77 16.03
CA ALA A 391 3.87 2.10 14.87
C ALA A 391 2.39 2.47 14.71
N LYS A 392 1.63 2.61 15.80
CA LYS A 392 0.23 3.07 15.74
C LYS A 392 0.11 4.50 15.21
N THR A 393 0.99 5.40 15.63
CA THR A 393 1.03 6.79 15.15
C THR A 393 1.36 6.84 13.65
N PHE A 394 2.35 6.09 13.19
CA PHE A 394 2.68 6.03 11.76
C PHE A 394 1.60 5.33 10.92
N ALA A 395 0.96 4.29 11.47
CA ALA A 395 -0.19 3.65 10.84
C ALA A 395 -1.34 4.62 10.64
N TRP A 396 -1.69 5.38 11.68
CA TRP A 396 -2.71 6.43 11.61
C TRP A 396 -2.37 7.48 10.54
N SER A 397 -1.11 7.89 10.45
CA SER A 397 -0.67 8.87 9.44
C SER A 397 -0.87 8.35 8.01
N LEU A 398 -0.47 7.11 7.72
CA LEU A 398 -0.72 6.48 6.42
C LEU A 398 -2.21 6.26 6.15
N ASP A 399 -2.96 5.79 7.15
CA ASP A 399 -4.38 5.53 7.02
C ASP A 399 -5.17 6.84 6.78
N ALA A 400 -4.73 7.96 7.35
CA ALA A 400 -5.35 9.26 7.13
C ALA A 400 -5.18 9.75 5.68
N GLU A 401 -3.99 9.60 5.09
CA GLU A 401 -3.77 9.92 3.67
C GLU A 401 -4.69 9.07 2.77
N ASP A 402 -4.71 7.75 2.97
CA ASP A 402 -5.58 6.85 2.20
C ASP A 402 -7.07 7.15 2.45
N PHE A 403 -7.47 7.47 3.69
CA PHE A 403 -8.85 7.80 4.05
C PHE A 403 -9.34 9.07 3.36
N TYR A 404 -8.53 10.14 3.37
CA TYR A 404 -8.91 11.42 2.78
C TYR A 404 -8.84 11.43 1.25
N GLU A 405 -7.86 10.77 0.64
CA GLU A 405 -7.71 10.76 -0.81
C GLU A 405 -8.54 9.67 -1.52
N LYS A 406 -8.73 8.51 -0.88
CA LYS A 406 -9.24 7.28 -1.53
C LYS A 406 -10.41 6.63 -0.78
N GLY A 407 -10.61 7.00 0.48
CA GLY A 407 -11.68 6.50 1.34
C GLY A 407 -12.95 7.35 1.30
N PRO A 408 -13.71 7.38 2.41
CA PRO A 408 -14.89 8.25 2.55
C PRO A 408 -14.61 9.75 2.39
N GLY A 409 -13.35 10.18 2.53
CA GLY A 409 -12.95 11.58 2.36
C GLY A 409 -13.41 12.49 3.50
N ARG A 410 -13.54 13.79 3.20
CA ARG A 410 -14.29 14.76 4.03
C ARG A 410 -15.71 14.87 3.47
N ALA A 411 -16.72 14.68 4.34
CA ALA A 411 -18.13 14.82 4.00
C ALA A 411 -18.58 16.29 3.96
#